data_AF-A0A643F7D2-F1
#
_entry.id   AF-A0A643F7D2-F1
#
_cell.length_a   1.000
_cell.length_b   1.000
_cell.length_c   1.000
_cell.angle_alpha   90.00
_cell.angle_beta   90.00
_cell.angle_gamma   90.00
#
_symmetry.space_group_name_H-M   'P 1'
#
loop_
_entity.id
_entity.type
_entity.pdbx_description
1 polymer ?
#
loop_
_entity_poly.entity_id
_entity_poly.type
_entity_poly.pdbx_seq_one_letter_code
_entity_poly.pdbx_strand_id
1 'polypeptide(L)'
;MHKRIDKIFQQWSVSWRDALIASVAGAVAWLVCQWMLGQPRPVFAMVTAVICLAPNLPNHGKQAIGVITGVTTGVVVGELSLLLPETIPVLHMSVVTCIAMVLATTFGLAPAIAIQSGVSAILVLAMGPQVAGMTRLIDVLVGAGVGLLFSQILVTPDPVRLIDRAVRGLVDNILKGLKQSAIALEKQDVVHAQSAINQFTQAQRAVNALGDGIALARSNARWSLRGRLVAREVSEMAGRYDRRGIRLYASALLFGEALGNALRKKEASPPEWIAQALQSVIHNCNLDEGEVPVRLTAVPQDIDFSWRDTAFRLQSVNETLLHFLHSAQPDSVPVRRQPSN
;
A
#
# COMPACT_ATOMS: atom_id res chain seq x y z
N MET A 1 29.54 11.99 3.92
CA MET A 1 29.40 11.89 2.45
C MET A 1 28.98 10.50 2.00
N HIS A 2 29.67 9.42 2.38
CA HIS A 2 29.35 8.02 2.03
C HIS A 2 27.89 7.61 2.25
N LYS A 3 27.31 7.82 3.45
CA LYS A 3 25.87 7.52 3.71
C LYS A 3 24.87 8.25 2.80
N ARG A 4 25.25 9.40 2.23
CA ARG A 4 24.41 10.18 1.31
C ARG A 4 24.51 9.63 -0.12
N ILE A 5 25.70 9.15 -0.50
CA ILE A 5 25.97 8.49 -1.78
C ILE A 5 25.26 7.13 -1.83
N ASP A 6 25.35 6.33 -0.76
CA ASP A 6 24.66 5.03 -0.67
C ASP A 6 23.13 5.19 -0.78
N LYS A 7 22.59 6.25 -0.19
CA LYS A 7 21.16 6.58 -0.28
C LYS A 7 20.74 6.96 -1.71
N ILE A 8 21.57 7.69 -2.43
CA ILE A 8 21.34 8.04 -3.84
C ILE A 8 21.40 6.80 -4.72
N PHE A 9 22.41 5.93 -4.52
CA PHE A 9 22.53 4.67 -5.25
C PHE A 9 21.35 3.73 -5.01
N GLN A 10 20.85 3.64 -3.78
CA GLN A 10 19.62 2.89 -3.49
C GLN A 10 18.38 3.51 -4.12
N GLN A 11 18.25 4.84 -4.14
CA GLN A 11 17.12 5.51 -4.81
C GLN A 11 17.13 5.28 -6.33
N TRP A 12 18.32 5.30 -6.94
CA TRP A 12 18.50 5.01 -8.36
C TRP A 12 18.21 3.55 -8.70
N SER A 13 18.70 2.60 -7.89
CA SER A 13 18.48 1.17 -8.13
C SER A 13 17.01 0.76 -7.99
N VAL A 14 16.20 1.52 -7.26
CA VAL A 14 14.75 1.32 -7.16
C VAL A 14 13.99 1.99 -8.30
N SER A 15 14.43 3.17 -8.77
CA SER A 15 13.65 4.01 -9.71
C SER A 15 14.04 3.84 -11.20
N TRP A 16 15.19 3.25 -11.51
CA TRP A 16 15.67 3.14 -12.91
C TRP A 16 14.74 2.30 -13.78
N ARG A 17 14.13 1.24 -13.21
CA ARG A 17 13.21 0.37 -13.95
C ARG A 17 11.95 1.13 -14.35
N ASP A 18 11.39 1.92 -13.43
CA ASP A 18 10.19 2.70 -13.70
C ASP A 18 10.47 3.80 -14.73
N ALA A 19 11.64 4.44 -14.64
CA ALA A 19 12.10 5.40 -15.64
C ALA A 19 12.29 4.77 -17.03
N LEU A 20 12.86 3.56 -17.10
CA LEU A 20 13.01 2.81 -18.35
C LEU A 20 11.64 2.48 -18.96
N ILE A 21 10.70 1.99 -18.15
CA ILE A 21 9.33 1.68 -18.58
C ILE A 21 8.64 2.94 -19.12
N ALA A 22 8.75 4.07 -18.40
CA ALA A 22 8.19 5.34 -18.83
C ALA A 22 8.78 5.82 -20.17
N SER A 23 10.10 5.67 -20.34
CA SER A 23 10.79 6.03 -21.58
C SER A 23 10.36 5.17 -22.76
N VAL A 24 10.28 3.84 -22.57
CA VAL A 24 9.79 2.90 -23.59
C VAL A 24 8.34 3.19 -23.95
N ALA A 25 7.47 3.40 -22.95
CA ALA A 25 6.07 3.76 -23.19
C ALA A 25 5.94 5.08 -23.97
N GLY A 26 6.79 6.07 -23.67
CA GLY A 26 6.87 7.32 -24.44
C GLY A 26 7.28 7.11 -25.89
N ALA A 27 8.28 6.26 -26.14
CA ALA A 27 8.68 5.89 -27.50
C ALA A 27 7.55 5.17 -28.26
N VAL A 28 6.82 4.25 -27.60
CA VAL A 28 5.66 3.59 -28.20
C VAL A 28 4.55 4.60 -28.52
N ALA A 29 4.23 5.51 -27.60
CA ALA A 29 3.22 6.55 -27.83
C ALA A 29 3.57 7.44 -29.03
N TRP A 30 4.85 7.81 -29.15
CA TRP A 30 5.35 8.54 -30.32
C TRP A 30 5.11 7.75 -31.61
N LEU A 31 5.54 6.50 -31.67
CA LEU A 31 5.41 5.67 -32.87
C LEU A 31 3.94 5.44 -33.27
N VAL A 32 3.06 5.24 -32.27
CA VAL A 32 1.62 5.12 -32.50
C VAL A 32 1.06 6.36 -33.17
N CYS A 33 1.35 7.56 -32.65
CA CYS A 33 0.94 8.82 -33.26
C CYS A 33 1.54 9.01 -34.67
N GLN A 34 2.82 8.69 -34.85
CA GLN A 34 3.50 8.87 -36.13
C GLN A 34 2.92 7.96 -37.22
N TRP A 35 2.69 6.68 -36.91
CA TRP A 35 2.24 5.69 -37.89
C TRP A 35 0.73 5.69 -38.10
N MET A 36 -0.06 5.87 -37.04
CA MET A 36 -1.52 5.80 -37.14
C MET A 36 -2.17 7.15 -37.46
N LEU A 37 -1.59 8.26 -37.00
CA LEU A 37 -2.16 9.60 -37.16
C LEU A 37 -1.38 10.47 -38.16
N GLY A 38 -0.26 9.96 -38.71
CA GLY A 38 0.56 10.68 -39.68
C GLY A 38 1.24 11.92 -39.13
N GLN A 39 1.34 12.05 -37.80
CA GLN A 39 1.91 13.24 -37.16
C GLN A 39 3.44 13.25 -37.29
N PRO A 40 4.05 14.34 -37.78
CA PRO A 40 5.48 14.36 -38.06
C PRO A 40 6.35 14.35 -36.79
N ARG A 41 5.88 15.00 -35.70
CA ARG A 41 6.62 15.11 -34.43
C ARG A 41 5.67 15.12 -33.21
N PRO A 42 5.12 13.97 -32.80
CA PRO A 42 4.17 13.84 -31.69
C PRO A 42 4.85 13.90 -30.30
N VAL A 43 5.50 15.02 -30.00
CA VAL A 43 6.25 15.22 -28.75
C VAL A 43 5.34 15.12 -27.53
N PHE A 44 4.10 15.60 -27.62
CA PHE A 44 3.16 15.58 -26.51
C PHE A 44 2.75 14.17 -26.10
N ALA A 45 2.63 13.24 -27.06
CA ALA A 45 2.29 11.85 -26.77
C ALA A 45 3.39 11.19 -25.92
N MET A 46 4.65 11.41 -26.28
CA MET A 46 5.80 10.93 -25.52
C MET A 46 5.84 11.53 -24.11
N VAL A 47 5.71 12.87 -24.00
CA VAL A 47 5.74 13.57 -22.72
C VAL A 47 4.59 13.11 -21.82
N THR A 48 3.38 12.97 -22.35
CA THR A 48 2.23 12.50 -21.58
C THR A 48 2.42 11.08 -21.05
N ALA A 49 2.93 10.15 -21.86
CA ALA A 49 3.20 8.79 -21.39
C ALA A 49 4.22 8.78 -20.24
N VAL A 50 5.27 9.57 -20.33
CA VAL A 50 6.29 9.71 -19.28
C VAL A 50 5.70 10.31 -18.00
N ILE A 51 4.88 11.36 -18.11
CA ILE A 51 4.22 11.99 -16.95
C ILE A 51 3.25 11.01 -16.28
N CYS A 52 2.52 10.21 -17.06
CA CYS A 52 1.60 9.21 -16.53
C CYS A 52 2.31 8.07 -15.79
N LEU A 53 3.53 7.72 -16.21
CA LEU A 53 4.36 6.63 -15.67
C LEU A 53 5.50 7.11 -14.76
N ALA A 54 5.49 8.37 -14.32
CA ALA A 54 6.56 8.90 -13.50
C ALA A 54 6.78 8.03 -12.22
N PRO A 55 8.04 7.80 -11.82
CA PRO A 55 8.34 7.02 -10.62
C PRO A 55 7.69 7.61 -9.36
N ASN A 56 7.38 6.74 -8.38
CA ASN A 56 6.79 7.12 -7.09
C ASN A 56 5.37 7.71 -7.16
N LEU A 57 4.66 7.54 -8.28
CA LEU A 57 3.25 7.89 -8.35
C LEU A 57 2.41 6.90 -7.54
N PRO A 58 1.52 7.38 -6.65
CA PRO A 58 0.64 6.49 -5.88
C PRO A 58 -0.39 5.80 -6.75
N ASN A 59 -0.78 6.39 -7.88
CA ASN A 59 -1.74 5.83 -8.82
C ASN A 59 -1.60 6.45 -10.22
N HIS A 60 -1.05 5.69 -11.17
CA HIS A 60 -0.89 6.12 -12.56
C HIS A 60 -2.23 6.39 -13.27
N GLY A 61 -3.31 5.70 -12.87
CA GLY A 61 -4.68 5.94 -13.37
C GLY A 61 -5.20 7.33 -13.06
N LYS A 62 -5.15 7.71 -11.77
CA LYS A 62 -5.53 9.06 -11.32
C LYS A 62 -4.61 10.12 -11.93
N GLN A 63 -3.33 9.82 -12.08
CA GLN A 63 -2.39 10.72 -12.75
C GLN A 63 -2.80 10.96 -14.20
N ALA A 64 -3.08 9.91 -14.97
CA ALA A 64 -3.49 10.04 -16.36
C ALA A 64 -4.79 10.84 -16.53
N ILE A 65 -5.80 10.55 -15.70
CA ILE A 65 -7.05 11.35 -15.67
C ILE A 65 -6.73 12.80 -15.35
N GLY A 66 -5.88 13.05 -14.34
CA GLY A 66 -5.50 14.41 -13.96
C GLY A 66 -4.77 15.16 -15.08
N VAL A 67 -3.88 14.49 -15.80
CA VAL A 67 -3.18 15.06 -16.96
C VAL A 67 -4.17 15.39 -18.08
N ILE A 68 -5.06 14.47 -18.45
CA ILE A 68 -6.07 14.70 -19.50
C ILE A 68 -6.97 15.87 -19.14
N THR A 69 -7.52 15.91 -17.91
CA THR A 69 -8.39 16.99 -17.45
C THR A 69 -7.65 18.33 -17.44
N GLY A 70 -6.42 18.35 -16.92
CA GLY A 70 -5.57 19.54 -16.91
C GLY A 70 -5.30 20.06 -18.31
N VAL A 71 -4.80 19.21 -19.22
CA VAL A 71 -4.52 19.60 -20.61
C VAL A 71 -5.78 20.12 -21.30
N THR A 72 -6.90 19.41 -21.18
CA THR A 72 -8.18 19.84 -21.78
C THR A 72 -8.58 21.23 -21.29
N THR A 73 -8.48 21.46 -19.98
CA THR A 73 -8.83 22.75 -19.36
C THR A 73 -7.95 23.87 -19.91
N GLY A 74 -6.63 23.65 -19.92
CA GLY A 74 -5.69 24.67 -20.38
C GLY A 74 -5.79 24.96 -21.87
N VAL A 75 -6.07 23.96 -22.70
CA VAL A 75 -6.33 24.15 -24.14
C VAL A 75 -7.58 25.01 -24.34
N VAL A 76 -8.69 24.65 -23.71
CA VAL A 76 -9.96 25.40 -23.82
C VAL A 76 -9.79 26.85 -23.35
N VAL A 77 -9.17 27.06 -22.20
CA VAL A 77 -8.93 28.41 -21.65
C VAL A 77 -7.98 29.22 -22.54
N GLY A 78 -6.90 28.59 -23.03
CA GLY A 78 -5.95 29.21 -23.95
C GLY A 78 -6.61 29.65 -25.25
N GLU A 79 -7.41 28.77 -25.87
CA GLU A 79 -8.09 29.07 -27.13
C GLU A 79 -9.16 30.17 -26.97
N LEU A 80 -9.95 30.12 -25.89
CA LEU A 80 -10.93 31.17 -25.60
C LEU A 80 -10.27 32.53 -25.38
N SER A 81 -9.07 32.56 -24.80
CA SER A 81 -8.36 33.81 -24.57
C SER A 81 -7.85 34.47 -25.86
N LEU A 82 -7.69 33.71 -26.95
CA LEU A 82 -7.32 34.28 -28.25
C LEU A 82 -8.44 35.14 -28.86
N LEU A 83 -9.67 35.06 -28.34
CA LEU A 83 -10.78 35.94 -28.73
C LEU A 83 -10.67 37.33 -28.08
N LEU A 84 -9.82 37.48 -27.07
CA LEU A 84 -9.62 38.74 -26.36
C LEU A 84 -8.49 39.56 -27.00
N PRO A 85 -8.58 40.91 -26.98
CA PRO A 85 -7.50 41.75 -27.49
C PRO A 85 -6.24 41.58 -26.64
N GLU A 86 -5.11 41.27 -27.29
CA GLU A 86 -3.80 41.25 -26.63
C GLU A 86 -3.22 42.67 -26.54
N THR A 87 -2.92 43.12 -25.31
CA THR A 87 -2.21 44.39 -25.07
C THR A 87 -0.75 44.16 -24.68
N ILE A 88 -0.48 43.29 -23.70
CA ILE A 88 0.88 42.94 -23.25
C ILE A 88 1.01 41.41 -23.24
N PRO A 89 1.78 40.79 -24.15
CA PRO A 89 1.79 39.32 -24.32
C PRO A 89 2.16 38.53 -23.06
N VAL A 90 3.18 38.98 -22.32
CA VAL A 90 3.64 38.29 -21.11
C VAL A 90 2.61 38.38 -19.98
N LEU A 91 1.97 39.54 -19.83
CA LEU A 91 0.93 39.74 -18.83
C LEU A 91 -0.33 38.95 -19.20
N HIS A 92 -0.70 38.94 -20.47
CA HIS A 92 -1.80 38.12 -20.98
C HIS A 92 -1.55 36.63 -20.70
N MET A 93 -0.41 36.08 -21.12
CA MET A 93 -0.04 34.69 -20.83
C MET A 93 -0.07 34.37 -19.34
N SER A 94 0.46 35.26 -18.49
CA SER A 94 0.49 35.05 -17.04
C SER A 94 -0.91 35.01 -16.42
N VAL A 95 -1.79 35.93 -16.83
CA VAL A 95 -3.18 36.00 -16.37
C VAL A 95 -3.96 34.77 -16.83
N VAL A 96 -3.84 34.39 -18.11
CA VAL A 96 -4.54 33.22 -18.67
C VAL A 96 -4.08 31.93 -18.02
N THR A 97 -2.77 31.80 -17.78
CA THR A 97 -2.20 30.66 -17.04
C THR A 97 -2.79 30.58 -15.63
N CYS A 98 -2.86 31.71 -14.92
CA CYS A 98 -3.46 31.77 -13.59
C CYS A 98 -4.93 31.33 -13.61
N ILE A 99 -5.73 31.86 -14.54
CA ILE A 99 -7.14 31.48 -14.72
C ILE A 99 -7.26 29.98 -15.02
N ALA A 100 -6.47 29.46 -15.95
CA ALA A 100 -6.48 28.05 -16.32
C ALA A 100 -6.16 27.14 -15.13
N MET A 101 -5.17 27.50 -14.31
CA MET A 101 -4.80 26.76 -13.11
C MET A 101 -5.91 26.80 -12.06
N VAL A 102 -6.47 27.98 -11.79
CA VAL A 102 -7.58 28.15 -10.84
C VAL A 102 -8.79 27.33 -11.26
N LEU A 103 -9.19 27.40 -12.53
CA LEU A 103 -10.30 26.59 -13.05
C LEU A 103 -10.02 25.10 -12.94
N ALA A 104 -8.79 24.67 -13.21
CA ALA A 104 -8.42 23.27 -13.12
C ALA A 104 -8.53 22.70 -11.69
N THR A 105 -8.37 23.52 -10.64
CA THR A 105 -8.54 23.08 -9.25
C THR A 105 -9.98 22.66 -8.92
N THR A 106 -10.98 23.10 -9.69
CA THR A 106 -12.39 22.69 -9.51
C THR A 106 -12.60 21.19 -9.75
N PHE A 107 -11.73 20.55 -10.55
CA PHE A 107 -11.79 19.12 -10.86
C PHE A 107 -10.99 18.24 -9.88
N GLY A 108 -10.19 18.85 -9.00
CA GLY A 108 -9.44 18.13 -7.97
C GLY A 108 -8.15 18.83 -7.53
N LEU A 109 -7.63 18.35 -6.39
CA LEU A 109 -6.44 18.89 -5.73
C LEU A 109 -5.13 18.22 -6.18
N ALA A 110 -5.17 17.33 -7.18
CA ALA A 110 -3.97 16.68 -7.68
C ALA A 110 -3.07 17.72 -8.39
N PRO A 111 -1.80 17.93 -7.96
CA PRO A 111 -0.94 18.96 -8.53
C PRO A 111 -0.77 18.87 -10.05
N ALA A 112 -0.81 17.64 -10.59
CA ALA A 112 -0.73 17.39 -12.03
C ALA A 112 -1.83 18.10 -12.83
N ILE A 113 -3.05 18.22 -12.29
CA ILE A 113 -4.18 18.87 -12.98
C ILE A 113 -3.88 20.35 -13.22
N ALA A 114 -3.51 21.07 -12.15
CA ALA A 114 -3.22 22.51 -12.22
C ALA A 114 -1.98 22.78 -13.09
N ILE A 115 -0.89 22.03 -12.89
CA ILE A 115 0.35 22.19 -13.67
C ILE A 115 0.08 21.97 -15.15
N GLN A 116 -0.62 20.89 -15.53
CA GLN A 116 -0.90 20.62 -16.93
C GLN A 116 -1.85 21.64 -17.56
N SER A 117 -2.80 22.17 -16.80
CA SER A 117 -3.66 23.27 -17.28
C SER A 117 -2.85 24.52 -17.59
N GLY A 118 -2.02 24.97 -16.65
CA GLY A 118 -1.17 26.16 -16.86
C GLY A 118 -0.20 25.99 -18.02
N VAL A 119 0.56 24.90 -18.05
CA VAL A 119 1.48 24.58 -19.16
C VAL A 119 0.73 24.49 -20.49
N SER A 120 -0.52 24.02 -20.46
CA SER A 120 -1.30 23.92 -21.68
C SER A 120 -1.74 25.25 -22.25
N ALA A 121 -2.24 26.14 -21.40
CA ALA A 121 -2.59 27.50 -21.77
C ALA A 121 -1.37 28.27 -22.34
N ILE A 122 -0.22 28.17 -21.69
CA ILE A 122 1.04 28.82 -22.16
C ILE A 122 1.38 28.35 -23.57
N LEU A 123 1.35 27.05 -23.82
CA LEU A 123 1.72 26.49 -25.12
C LEU A 123 0.73 26.84 -26.22
N VAL A 124 -0.57 26.94 -25.93
CA VAL A 124 -1.57 27.42 -26.89
C VAL A 124 -1.29 28.86 -27.31
N LEU A 125 -1.00 29.74 -26.33
CA LEU A 125 -0.67 31.12 -26.61
C LEU A 125 0.69 31.27 -27.32
N ALA A 126 1.68 30.45 -26.98
CA ALA A 126 3.02 30.54 -27.54
C ALA A 126 3.16 29.95 -28.96
N MET A 127 2.44 28.86 -29.26
CA MET A 127 2.60 28.11 -30.51
C MET A 127 1.39 28.18 -31.43
N GLY A 128 0.29 28.78 -30.97
CA GLY A 128 -0.98 28.88 -31.69
C GLY A 128 -1.85 27.62 -31.58
N PRO A 129 -3.17 27.75 -31.80
CA PRO A 129 -4.14 26.69 -31.60
C PRO A 129 -4.03 25.54 -32.61
N GLN A 130 -3.49 25.78 -33.82
CA GLN A 130 -3.33 24.72 -34.82
C GLN A 130 -2.28 23.67 -34.38
N VAL A 131 -1.28 24.09 -33.61
CA VAL A 131 -0.18 23.22 -33.14
C VAL A 131 -0.45 22.72 -31.72
N ALA A 132 -0.97 23.58 -30.84
CA ALA A 132 -1.11 23.29 -29.41
C ALA A 132 -2.56 23.05 -28.94
N GLY A 133 -3.54 23.16 -29.84
CA GLY A 133 -4.97 22.91 -29.58
C GLY A 133 -5.36 21.45 -29.74
N MET A 134 -6.29 21.15 -30.66
CA MET A 134 -6.88 19.81 -30.83
C MET A 134 -5.86 18.70 -31.12
N THR A 135 -4.83 18.98 -31.94
CA THR A 135 -3.75 18.02 -32.24
C THR A 135 -3.07 17.54 -30.97
N ARG A 136 -2.78 18.45 -30.05
CA ARG A 136 -2.18 18.13 -28.76
C ARG A 136 -3.11 17.31 -27.88
N LEU A 137 -4.42 17.59 -27.91
CA LEU A 137 -5.37 16.82 -27.12
C LEU A 137 -5.36 15.34 -27.56
N ILE A 138 -5.28 15.09 -28.87
CA ILE A 138 -5.16 13.73 -29.42
C ILE A 138 -3.86 13.08 -28.96
N ASP A 139 -2.73 13.77 -29.06
CA ASP A 139 -1.43 13.28 -28.58
C ASP A 139 -1.48 12.88 -27.10
N VAL A 140 -2.09 13.72 -26.27
CA VAL A 140 -2.24 13.49 -24.83
C VAL A 140 -3.12 12.28 -24.57
N LEU A 141 -4.22 12.10 -25.31
CA LEU A 141 -5.06 10.90 -25.19
C LEU A 141 -4.31 9.62 -25.56
N VAL A 142 -3.53 9.64 -26.64
CA VAL A 142 -2.69 8.50 -27.06
C VAL A 142 -1.61 8.22 -26.03
N GLY A 143 -0.87 9.24 -25.60
CA GLY A 143 0.18 9.12 -24.58
C GLY A 143 -0.35 8.60 -23.24
N ALA A 144 -1.49 9.10 -22.79
CA ALA A 144 -2.15 8.63 -21.58
C ALA A 144 -2.64 7.18 -21.75
N GLY A 145 -3.21 6.83 -22.89
CA GLY A 145 -3.64 5.46 -23.20
C GLY A 145 -2.47 4.46 -23.16
N VAL A 146 -1.37 4.77 -23.86
CA VAL A 146 -0.16 3.93 -23.85
C VAL A 146 0.46 3.87 -22.45
N GLY A 147 0.57 5.01 -21.76
CA GLY A 147 1.08 5.05 -20.38
C GLY A 147 0.26 4.17 -19.44
N LEU A 148 -1.07 4.20 -19.55
CA LEU A 148 -1.96 3.34 -18.80
C LEU A 148 -1.78 1.87 -19.16
N LEU A 149 -1.71 1.51 -20.44
CA LEU A 149 -1.47 0.12 -20.86
C LEU A 149 -0.19 -0.44 -20.22
N PHE A 150 0.91 0.29 -20.28
CA PHE A 150 2.16 -0.10 -19.64
C PHE A 150 2.05 -0.17 -18.11
N SER A 151 1.35 0.78 -17.48
CA SER A 151 1.10 0.74 -16.03
C SER A 151 0.35 -0.54 -15.62
N GLN A 152 -0.63 -0.96 -16.41
CA GLN A 152 -1.46 -2.12 -16.11
C GLN A 152 -0.72 -3.45 -16.32
N ILE A 153 0.16 -3.53 -17.33
CA ILE A 153 0.84 -4.78 -17.70
C ILE A 153 2.18 -4.95 -16.96
N LEU A 154 2.99 -3.89 -16.85
CA LEU A 154 4.37 -3.98 -16.33
C LEU A 154 4.53 -3.50 -14.88
N VAL A 155 3.75 -2.50 -14.46
CA VAL A 155 4.03 -1.77 -13.20
C VAL A 155 3.16 -2.21 -12.04
N THR A 156 1.91 -2.66 -12.28
CA THR A 156 0.95 -2.96 -11.21
C THR A 156 1.44 -4.12 -10.32
N PRO A 157 1.79 -3.86 -9.05
CA PRO A 157 2.14 -4.91 -8.10
C PRO A 157 0.91 -5.75 -7.78
N ASP A 158 1.11 -7.05 -7.60
CA ASP A 158 0.05 -7.96 -7.17
C ASP A 158 -0.49 -7.54 -5.78
N PRO A 159 -1.76 -7.11 -5.67
CA PRO A 159 -2.32 -6.62 -4.42
C PRO A 159 -2.42 -7.71 -3.35
N VAL A 160 -2.53 -8.98 -3.74
CA VAL A 160 -2.55 -10.13 -2.80
C VAL A 160 -1.18 -10.25 -2.14
N ARG A 161 -0.11 -10.25 -2.93
CA ARG A 161 1.27 -10.30 -2.43
C ARG A 161 1.63 -9.16 -1.49
N LEU A 162 1.01 -7.99 -1.69
CA LEU A 162 1.21 -6.83 -0.82
C LEU A 162 0.65 -7.09 0.60
N ILE A 163 -0.56 -7.64 0.68
CA ILE A 163 -1.19 -8.04 1.95
C ILE A 163 -0.37 -9.17 2.59
N ASP A 164 -0.03 -10.22 1.83
CA ASP A 164 0.74 -11.36 2.36
C ASP A 164 2.08 -10.95 2.97
N ARG A 165 2.79 -10.02 2.32
CA ARG A 165 4.07 -9.52 2.82
C ARG A 165 3.88 -8.79 4.15
N ALA A 166 2.82 -8.01 4.28
CA ALA A 166 2.53 -7.28 5.51
C ALA A 166 2.06 -8.21 6.64
N VAL A 167 1.24 -9.23 6.31
CA VAL A 167 0.81 -10.30 7.22
C VAL A 167 2.03 -11.06 7.77
N ARG A 168 2.93 -11.52 6.88
CA ARG A 168 4.18 -12.18 7.28
C ARG A 168 5.04 -11.29 8.17
N GLY A 169 5.17 -10.01 7.81
CA GLY A 169 5.91 -9.04 8.62
C GLY A 169 5.35 -8.89 10.04
N LEU A 170 4.02 -8.91 10.22
CA LEU A 170 3.40 -8.88 11.55
C LEU A 170 3.69 -10.16 12.34
N VAL A 171 3.46 -11.33 11.72
CA VAL A 171 3.67 -12.64 12.36
C VAL A 171 5.12 -12.83 12.77
N ASP A 172 6.09 -12.46 11.91
CA ASP A 172 7.51 -12.55 12.22
C ASP A 172 7.90 -11.73 13.46
N ASN A 173 7.31 -10.54 13.63
CA ASN A 173 7.58 -9.69 14.80
C ASN A 173 6.98 -10.28 16.07
N ILE A 174 5.79 -10.87 16.00
CA ILE A 174 5.14 -11.55 17.13
C ILE A 174 5.92 -12.81 17.49
N LEU A 175 6.31 -13.61 16.51
CA LEU A 175 7.13 -14.81 16.70
C LEU A 175 8.45 -14.49 17.40
N LYS A 176 9.13 -13.40 17.02
CA LYS A 176 10.34 -12.94 17.72
C LYS A 176 10.06 -12.63 19.19
N GLY A 177 8.94 -11.95 19.48
CA GLY A 177 8.52 -11.67 20.85
C GLY A 177 8.24 -12.95 21.65
N LEU A 178 7.49 -13.90 21.07
CA LEU A 178 7.19 -15.18 21.70
C LEU A 178 8.46 -16.02 21.97
N LYS A 179 9.42 -16.02 21.04
CA LYS A 179 10.74 -16.67 21.25
C LYS A 179 11.51 -16.04 22.41
N GLN A 180 11.50 -14.72 22.54
CA GLN A 180 12.11 -14.03 23.69
C GLN A 180 11.37 -14.36 25.00
N SER A 181 10.03 -14.44 24.96
CA SER A 181 9.21 -14.90 26.09
C SER A 181 9.57 -16.32 26.52
N ALA A 182 9.85 -17.23 25.59
CA ALA A 182 10.23 -18.60 25.90
C ALA A 182 11.58 -18.65 26.63
N ILE A 183 12.58 -17.88 26.16
CA ILE A 183 13.88 -17.75 26.82
C ILE A 183 13.72 -17.15 28.23
N ALA A 184 12.87 -16.12 28.36
CA ALA A 184 12.60 -15.48 29.64
C ALA A 184 11.95 -16.44 30.65
N LEU A 185 11.02 -17.28 30.19
CA LEU A 185 10.33 -18.28 31.00
C LEU A 185 11.30 -19.39 31.46
N GLU A 186 12.13 -19.91 30.54
CA GLU A 186 13.12 -20.96 30.82
C GLU A 186 14.19 -20.51 31.81
N LYS A 187 14.73 -19.30 31.61
CA LYS A 187 15.79 -18.74 32.46
C LYS A 187 15.27 -18.00 33.69
N GLN A 188 13.94 -17.88 33.83
CA GLN A 188 13.28 -17.04 34.83
C GLN A 188 13.85 -15.61 34.90
N ASP A 189 14.17 -15.04 33.73
CA ASP A 189 14.89 -13.78 33.60
C ASP A 189 13.98 -12.62 33.20
N VAL A 190 13.85 -11.65 34.12
CA VAL A 190 13.06 -10.43 33.96
C VAL A 190 13.62 -9.53 32.84
N VAL A 191 14.94 -9.56 32.59
CA VAL A 191 15.57 -8.77 31.53
C VAL A 191 15.14 -9.29 30.16
N HIS A 192 15.15 -10.62 29.96
CA HIS A 192 14.62 -11.24 28.74
C HIS A 192 13.11 -11.02 28.60
N ALA A 193 12.35 -11.01 29.70
CA ALA A 193 10.92 -10.68 29.66
C ALA A 193 10.68 -9.24 29.19
N GLN A 194 11.48 -8.28 29.66
CA GLN A 194 11.42 -6.89 29.19
C GLN A 194 11.81 -6.76 27.71
N SER A 195 12.80 -7.55 27.25
CA SER A 195 13.16 -7.63 25.84
C SER A 195 11.98 -8.12 24.98
N ALA A 196 11.24 -9.13 25.46
CA ALA A 196 10.04 -9.62 24.78
C ALA A 196 8.94 -8.55 24.69
N ILE A 197 8.67 -7.82 25.77
CA ILE A 197 7.71 -6.68 25.77
C ILE A 197 8.14 -5.64 24.74
N ASN A 198 9.42 -5.23 24.75
CA ASN A 198 9.93 -4.24 23.79
C ASN A 198 9.78 -4.72 22.34
N GLN A 199 9.97 -6.02 22.08
CA GLN A 199 9.75 -6.61 20.75
C GLN A 199 8.26 -6.59 20.36
N PHE A 200 7.35 -6.90 21.29
CA PHE A 200 5.91 -6.76 21.04
C PHE A 200 5.53 -5.30 20.80
N THR A 201 6.01 -4.35 21.59
CA THR A 201 5.76 -2.91 21.36
C THR A 201 6.20 -2.47 19.96
N GLN A 202 7.36 -2.95 19.48
CA GLN A 202 7.83 -2.66 18.12
C GLN A 202 6.93 -3.24 17.01
N ALA A 203 6.19 -4.32 17.29
CA ALA A 203 5.23 -4.91 16.35
C ALA A 203 4.07 -3.96 15.99
N GLN A 204 3.85 -2.87 16.75
CA GLN A 204 2.91 -1.80 16.37
C GLN A 204 3.19 -1.26 14.97
N ARG A 205 4.48 -1.14 14.58
CA ARG A 205 4.84 -0.68 13.24
C ARG A 205 4.40 -1.67 12.16
N ALA A 206 4.45 -2.97 12.45
CA ALA A 206 4.02 -4.01 11.53
C ALA A 206 2.49 -4.03 11.38
N VAL A 207 1.74 -3.76 12.46
CA VAL A 207 0.27 -3.59 12.40
C VAL A 207 -0.10 -2.38 11.53
N ASN A 208 0.57 -1.24 11.72
CA ASN A 208 0.32 -0.05 10.90
C ASN A 208 0.64 -0.34 9.42
N ALA A 209 1.78 -1.00 9.14
CA ALA A 209 2.16 -1.39 7.79
C ALA A 209 1.16 -2.38 7.14
N LEU A 210 0.53 -3.25 7.93
CA LEU A 210 -0.57 -4.11 7.46
C LEU A 210 -1.80 -3.28 7.06
N GLY A 211 -2.19 -2.30 7.87
CA GLY A 211 -3.27 -1.37 7.55
C GLY A 211 -3.00 -0.58 6.25
N ASP A 212 -1.80 -0.02 6.12
CA ASP A 212 -1.36 0.71 4.93
C ASP A 212 -1.32 -0.19 3.69
N GLY A 213 -0.80 -1.42 3.84
CA GLY A 213 -0.76 -2.44 2.80
C GLY A 213 -2.16 -2.84 2.31
N ILE A 214 -3.12 -3.01 3.22
CA ILE A 214 -4.53 -3.29 2.90
C ILE A 214 -5.17 -2.10 2.17
N ALA A 215 -4.93 -0.87 2.62
CA ALA A 215 -5.46 0.33 1.98
C ALA A 215 -4.91 0.49 0.55
N LEU A 216 -3.61 0.25 0.36
CA LEU A 216 -2.96 0.28 -0.94
C LEU A 216 -3.47 -0.85 -1.84
N ALA A 217 -3.62 -2.08 -1.34
CA ALA A 217 -4.18 -3.21 -2.07
C ALA A 217 -5.61 -2.96 -2.55
N ARG A 218 -6.49 -2.41 -1.69
CA ARG A 218 -7.85 -1.98 -2.07
C ARG A 218 -7.83 -0.89 -3.16
N SER A 219 -6.89 0.05 -3.05
CA SER A 219 -6.76 1.11 -4.06
C SER A 219 -6.32 0.52 -5.42
N ASN A 220 -5.38 -0.41 -5.43
CA ASN A 220 -4.91 -1.09 -6.64
C ASN A 220 -6.00 -1.99 -7.23
N ALA A 221 -6.76 -2.70 -6.39
CA ALA A 221 -7.90 -3.52 -6.83
C ALA A 221 -8.97 -2.69 -7.57
N ARG A 222 -9.21 -1.45 -7.15
CA ARG A 222 -10.20 -0.57 -7.79
C ARG A 222 -9.72 0.04 -9.11
N TRP A 223 -8.43 0.40 -9.17
CA TRP A 223 -7.89 1.26 -10.23
C TRP A 223 -6.99 0.56 -11.25
N SER A 224 -6.66 -0.72 -11.02
CA SER A 224 -5.89 -1.51 -11.99
C SER A 224 -6.74 -2.63 -12.61
N LEU A 225 -6.49 -2.94 -13.88
CA LEU A 225 -7.10 -4.06 -14.60
C LEU A 225 -6.77 -5.39 -13.92
N ARG A 226 -5.49 -5.63 -13.61
CA ARG A 226 -5.07 -6.81 -12.85
C ARG A 226 -5.72 -6.86 -11.47
N GLY A 227 -5.73 -5.74 -10.75
CA GLY A 227 -6.36 -5.66 -9.44
C GLY A 227 -7.88 -5.87 -9.49
N ARG A 228 -8.56 -5.46 -10.57
CA ARG A 228 -10.00 -5.72 -10.76
C ARG A 228 -10.30 -7.21 -10.87
N LEU A 229 -9.39 -8.00 -11.45
CA LEU A 229 -9.54 -9.46 -11.53
C LEU A 229 -9.46 -10.15 -10.16
N VAL A 230 -8.65 -9.63 -9.25
CA VAL A 230 -8.48 -10.14 -7.87
C VAL A 230 -9.20 -9.30 -6.82
N ALA A 231 -10.11 -8.41 -7.21
CA ALA A 231 -10.75 -7.48 -6.28
C ALA A 231 -11.59 -8.17 -5.20
N ARG A 232 -12.18 -9.32 -5.53
CA ARG A 232 -12.91 -10.16 -4.59
C ARG A 232 -11.98 -10.73 -3.52
N GLU A 233 -10.88 -11.34 -3.94
CA GLU A 233 -9.87 -11.93 -3.06
C GLU A 233 -9.25 -10.86 -2.14
N VAL A 234 -8.91 -9.69 -2.69
CA VAL A 234 -8.42 -8.54 -1.91
C VAL A 234 -9.44 -8.07 -0.87
N SER A 235 -10.72 -8.03 -1.20
CA SER A 235 -11.79 -7.65 -0.26
C SER A 235 -11.93 -8.67 0.86
N GLU A 236 -11.90 -9.97 0.54
CA GLU A 236 -11.97 -11.08 1.48
C GLU A 236 -10.76 -11.07 2.43
N MET A 237 -9.54 -10.93 1.91
CA MET A 237 -8.31 -10.80 2.72
C MET A 237 -8.31 -9.54 3.58
N ALA A 238 -8.69 -8.40 3.03
CA ALA A 238 -8.75 -7.14 3.77
C ALA A 238 -9.74 -7.22 4.93
N GLY A 239 -10.93 -7.81 4.71
CA GLY A 239 -11.90 -8.06 5.77
C GLY A 239 -11.36 -8.99 6.87
N ARG A 240 -10.57 -9.99 6.47
CA ARG A 240 -9.94 -10.96 7.38
C ARG A 240 -8.87 -10.31 8.26
N TYR A 241 -7.93 -9.58 7.66
CA TYR A 241 -6.70 -9.19 8.37
C TYR A 241 -6.80 -7.84 9.10
N ASP A 242 -7.64 -6.91 8.65
CA ASP A 242 -7.70 -5.53 9.18
C ASP A 242 -8.01 -5.51 10.69
N ARG A 243 -9.09 -6.17 11.11
CA ARG A 243 -9.47 -6.25 12.54
C ARG A 243 -8.64 -7.28 13.31
N ARG A 244 -8.29 -8.40 12.67
CA ARG A 244 -7.63 -9.53 13.36
C ARG A 244 -6.16 -9.22 13.65
N GLY A 245 -5.48 -8.43 12.82
CA GLY A 245 -4.10 -8.00 13.05
C GLY A 245 -3.95 -7.16 14.31
N ILE A 246 -4.87 -6.20 14.52
CA ILE A 246 -4.91 -5.37 15.74
C ILE A 246 -5.14 -6.24 16.99
N ARG A 247 -6.09 -7.19 16.91
CA ARG A 247 -6.39 -8.12 18.02
C ARG A 247 -5.20 -9.01 18.35
N LEU A 248 -4.57 -9.60 17.35
CA LEU A 248 -3.41 -10.46 17.51
C LEU A 248 -2.24 -9.71 18.18
N TYR A 249 -1.96 -8.49 17.72
CA TYR A 249 -0.97 -7.61 18.36
C TYR A 249 -1.31 -7.30 19.82
N ALA A 250 -2.54 -6.89 20.10
CA ALA A 250 -2.97 -6.54 21.45
C ALA A 250 -2.87 -7.74 22.41
N SER A 251 -3.33 -8.92 21.97
CA SER A 251 -3.21 -10.16 22.75
C SER A 251 -1.74 -10.52 23.02
N ALA A 252 -0.86 -10.38 22.03
CA ALA A 252 0.57 -10.68 22.19
C ALA A 252 1.28 -9.72 23.16
N LEU A 253 0.96 -8.42 23.10
CA LEU A 253 1.49 -7.43 24.03
C LEU A 253 1.03 -7.69 25.47
N LEU A 254 -0.28 -7.92 25.66
CA LEU A 254 -0.85 -8.23 26.97
C LEU A 254 -0.28 -9.52 27.56
N PHE A 255 0.00 -10.52 26.73
CA PHE A 255 0.72 -11.73 27.15
C PHE A 255 2.14 -11.41 27.62
N GLY A 256 2.89 -10.61 26.86
CA GLY A 256 4.24 -10.19 27.25
C GLY A 256 4.27 -9.45 28.59
N GLU A 257 3.32 -8.56 28.83
CA GLU A 257 3.17 -7.83 30.10
C GLU A 257 2.81 -8.76 31.26
N ALA A 258 1.85 -9.67 31.07
CA ALA A 258 1.46 -10.65 32.08
C ALA A 258 2.64 -11.56 32.47
N LEU A 259 3.36 -12.08 31.48
CA LEU A 259 4.57 -12.89 31.69
C LEU A 259 5.65 -12.12 32.46
N GLY A 260 5.93 -10.87 32.05
CA GLY A 260 6.91 -10.02 32.72
C GLY A 260 6.54 -9.72 34.17
N ASN A 261 5.25 -9.51 34.45
CA ASN A 261 4.74 -9.30 35.80
C ASN A 261 4.87 -10.56 36.67
N ALA A 262 4.52 -11.74 36.15
CA ALA A 262 4.65 -13.01 36.85
C ALA A 262 6.13 -13.31 37.22
N LEU A 263 7.03 -13.15 36.25
CA LEU A 263 8.47 -13.33 36.46
C LEU A 263 9.09 -12.32 37.43
N ARG A 264 8.59 -11.08 37.44
CA ARG A 264 9.07 -10.04 38.36
C ARG A 264 8.68 -10.31 39.80
N LYS A 265 7.47 -10.81 40.03
CA LYS A 265 6.94 -11.10 41.38
C LYS A 265 7.62 -12.32 42.03
N LYS A 266 8.03 -13.32 41.24
CA LYS A 266 8.68 -14.56 41.72
C LYS A 266 7.91 -15.29 42.82
N GLU A 267 6.58 -15.21 42.80
CA GLU A 267 5.70 -15.85 43.79
C GLU A 267 5.69 -17.38 43.66
N ALA A 268 5.75 -17.90 42.42
CA ALA A 268 5.80 -19.33 42.12
C ALA A 268 6.67 -19.62 40.88
N SER A 269 7.18 -20.85 40.80
CA SER A 269 7.92 -21.33 39.61
C SER A 269 6.99 -21.42 38.39
N PRO A 270 7.51 -21.19 37.16
CA PRO A 270 6.72 -21.23 35.93
C PRO A 270 6.15 -22.64 35.70
N PRO A 271 4.82 -22.77 35.52
CA PRO A 271 4.19 -24.04 35.20
C PRO A 271 4.68 -24.61 33.87
N GLU A 272 4.92 -25.93 33.81
CA GLU A 272 5.31 -26.62 32.56
C GLU A 272 4.30 -26.41 31.43
N TRP A 273 3.01 -26.32 31.78
CA TRP A 273 1.93 -26.06 30.83
C TRP A 273 2.16 -24.77 30.04
N ILE A 274 2.62 -23.68 30.68
CA ILE A 274 2.86 -22.40 29.97
C ILE A 274 4.01 -22.56 28.99
N ALA A 275 5.07 -23.30 29.37
CA ALA A 275 6.21 -23.53 28.49
C ALA A 275 5.80 -24.35 27.26
N GLN A 276 5.06 -25.45 27.45
CA GLN A 276 4.56 -26.29 26.36
C GLN A 276 3.56 -25.55 25.46
N ALA A 277 2.65 -24.78 26.06
CA ALA A 277 1.69 -23.98 25.32
C ALA A 277 2.40 -22.91 24.48
N LEU A 278 3.41 -22.23 25.04
CA LEU A 278 4.17 -21.21 24.35
C LEU A 278 4.94 -21.80 23.16
N GLN A 279 5.57 -22.96 23.32
CA GLN A 279 6.21 -23.67 22.21
C GLN A 279 5.20 -24.07 21.12
N SER A 280 4.00 -24.49 21.51
CA SER A 280 2.92 -24.81 20.56
C SER A 280 2.47 -23.58 19.78
N VAL A 281 2.35 -22.41 20.42
CA VAL A 281 2.03 -21.15 19.73
C VAL A 281 3.17 -20.72 18.78
N ILE A 282 4.42 -20.85 19.21
CA ILE A 282 5.61 -20.57 18.37
C ILE A 282 5.63 -21.50 17.15
N HIS A 283 5.28 -22.77 17.32
CA HIS A 283 5.14 -23.72 16.23
C HIS A 283 4.00 -23.31 15.28
N ASN A 284 2.83 -22.97 15.82
CA ASN A 284 1.68 -22.52 15.03
C ASN A 284 1.96 -21.26 14.20
N CYS A 285 2.86 -20.37 14.63
CA CYS A 285 3.29 -19.22 13.82
C CYS A 285 4.10 -19.60 12.58
N ASN A 286 4.74 -20.77 12.55
CA ASN A 286 5.62 -21.23 11.47
C ASN A 286 4.99 -22.33 10.60
N LEU A 287 3.70 -22.63 10.79
CA LEU A 287 3.03 -23.67 10.01
C LEU A 287 2.97 -23.30 8.53
N ASP A 288 3.26 -24.28 7.68
CA ASP A 288 3.09 -24.15 6.24
C ASP A 288 1.60 -24.19 5.86
N GLU A 289 1.27 -23.64 4.69
CA GLU A 289 -0.10 -23.65 4.16
C GLU A 289 -0.63 -25.09 4.02
N GLY A 290 -1.71 -25.41 4.75
CA GLY A 290 -2.38 -26.71 4.70
C GLY A 290 -2.09 -27.62 5.90
N GLU A 291 -1.14 -27.26 6.76
CA GLU A 291 -0.89 -27.99 8.00
C GLU A 291 -1.96 -27.68 9.07
N VAL A 292 -2.31 -28.69 9.86
CA VAL A 292 -3.31 -28.56 10.92
C VAL A 292 -2.64 -27.97 12.16
N PRO A 293 -3.12 -26.84 12.70
CA PRO A 293 -2.52 -26.24 13.86
C PRO A 293 -2.69 -27.09 15.11
N VAL A 294 -1.65 -27.08 15.96
CA VAL A 294 -1.67 -27.77 17.25
C VAL A 294 -2.62 -27.00 18.18
N ARG A 295 -3.65 -27.68 18.68
CA ARG A 295 -4.53 -27.12 19.70
C ARG A 295 -3.86 -27.17 21.07
N LEU A 296 -3.94 -26.07 21.80
CA LEU A 296 -3.50 -26.03 23.19
C LEU A 296 -4.37 -26.97 24.04
N THR A 297 -3.75 -27.64 25.00
CA THR A 297 -4.45 -28.34 26.06
C THR A 297 -5.19 -27.34 26.97
N ALA A 298 -6.25 -27.79 27.64
CA ALA A 298 -6.97 -26.95 28.60
C ALA A 298 -6.04 -26.48 29.72
N VAL A 299 -6.24 -25.24 30.22
CA VAL A 299 -5.48 -24.74 31.37
C VAL A 299 -5.76 -25.65 32.57
N PRO A 300 -4.71 -26.15 33.26
CA PRO A 300 -4.89 -26.93 34.48
C PRO A 300 -5.65 -26.14 35.55
N GLN A 301 -6.60 -26.77 36.23
CA GLN A 301 -7.42 -26.10 37.25
C GLN A 301 -6.61 -25.71 38.50
N ASP A 302 -5.52 -26.42 38.75
CA ASP A 302 -4.58 -26.28 39.84
C ASP A 302 -3.45 -25.28 39.55
N ILE A 303 -3.52 -24.54 38.43
CA ILE A 303 -2.51 -23.53 38.11
C ILE A 303 -2.48 -22.43 39.19
N ASP A 304 -1.25 -22.10 39.61
CA ASP A 304 -0.98 -21.08 40.62
C ASP A 304 -1.61 -19.73 40.23
N PHE A 305 -2.14 -19.02 41.22
CA PHE A 305 -2.86 -17.76 41.00
C PHE A 305 -2.00 -16.71 40.29
N SER A 306 -0.69 -16.66 40.58
CA SER A 306 0.25 -15.72 39.98
C SER A 306 0.44 -15.93 38.47
N TRP A 307 0.15 -17.13 37.95
CA TRP A 307 0.34 -17.52 36.55
C TRP A 307 -0.95 -17.59 35.74
N ARG A 308 -2.13 -17.45 36.37
CA ARG A 308 -3.45 -17.54 35.71
C ARG A 308 -3.61 -16.52 34.59
N ASP A 309 -3.30 -15.25 34.83
CA ASP A 309 -3.43 -14.21 33.80
C ASP A 309 -2.53 -14.52 32.60
N THR A 310 -1.27 -14.88 32.83
CA THR A 310 -0.33 -15.29 31.77
C THR A 310 -0.88 -16.45 30.93
N ALA A 311 -1.46 -17.47 31.58
CA ALA A 311 -2.07 -18.60 30.90
C ALA A 311 -3.28 -18.19 30.02
N PHE A 312 -4.19 -17.38 30.55
CA PHE A 312 -5.35 -16.88 29.79
C PHE A 312 -4.93 -15.98 28.62
N ARG A 313 -3.93 -15.10 28.81
CA ARG A 313 -3.41 -14.26 27.73
C ARG A 313 -2.75 -15.10 26.64
N LEU A 314 -2.01 -16.15 26.99
CA LEU A 314 -1.41 -17.05 26.01
C LEU A 314 -2.46 -17.81 25.19
N GLN A 315 -3.56 -18.26 25.81
CA GLN A 315 -4.70 -18.82 25.08
C GLN A 315 -5.31 -17.82 24.10
N SER A 316 -5.52 -16.57 24.55
CA SER A 316 -6.03 -15.50 23.69
C SER A 316 -5.10 -15.23 22.50
N VAL A 317 -3.78 -15.26 22.70
CA VAL A 317 -2.81 -15.17 21.60
C VAL A 317 -3.00 -16.31 20.62
N ASN A 318 -3.10 -17.56 21.08
CA ASN A 318 -3.30 -18.70 20.21
C ASN A 318 -4.61 -18.59 19.43
N GLU A 319 -5.73 -18.30 20.08
CA GLU A 319 -7.04 -18.16 19.42
C GLU A 319 -7.01 -17.06 18.36
N THR A 320 -6.47 -15.89 18.69
CA THR A 320 -6.36 -14.78 17.74
C THR A 320 -5.41 -15.11 16.58
N LEU A 321 -4.31 -15.82 16.84
CA LEU A 321 -3.38 -16.29 15.81
C LEU A 321 -4.04 -17.28 14.86
N LEU A 322 -4.76 -18.29 15.39
CA LEU A 322 -5.45 -19.28 14.57
C LEU A 322 -6.56 -18.62 13.73
N HIS A 323 -7.29 -17.66 14.30
CA HIS A 323 -8.24 -16.86 13.53
C HIS A 323 -7.56 -15.93 12.51
N PHE A 324 -6.35 -15.47 12.77
CA PHE A 324 -5.61 -14.61 11.85
C PHE A 324 -5.07 -15.41 10.66
N LEU A 325 -4.41 -16.54 10.90
CA LEU A 325 -3.71 -17.33 9.88
C LEU A 325 -4.55 -18.42 9.23
N HIS A 326 -5.38 -19.14 10.00
CA HIS A 326 -5.98 -20.41 9.56
C HIS A 326 -7.50 -20.37 9.43
N SER A 327 -8.12 -19.21 9.58
CA SER A 327 -9.54 -19.03 9.37
C SER A 327 -9.83 -18.76 7.88
N ALA A 328 -10.43 -19.74 7.21
CA ALA A 328 -10.88 -19.62 5.82
C ALA A 328 -12.07 -18.65 5.64
N GLN A 329 -12.79 -18.29 6.72
CA GLN A 329 -14.01 -17.47 6.65
C GLN A 329 -13.78 -16.03 7.15
N PRO A 330 -14.08 -15.01 6.33
CA PRO A 330 -14.19 -13.62 6.80
C PRO A 330 -15.43 -13.45 7.69
N ASP A 331 -15.33 -12.64 8.75
CA ASP A 331 -16.41 -12.39 9.73
C ASP A 331 -17.68 -11.77 9.09
N SER A 332 -17.60 -11.29 7.86
CA SER A 332 -18.71 -10.67 7.10
C SER A 332 -19.61 -11.67 6.37
N VAL A 333 -19.27 -12.97 6.33
CA VAL A 333 -20.14 -14.00 5.76
C VAL A 333 -21.01 -14.54 6.89
N PRO A 334 -22.32 -14.22 6.93
CA PRO A 334 -23.21 -14.84 7.91
C PRO A 334 -23.18 -16.35 7.71
N VAL A 335 -22.77 -17.09 8.74
CA VAL A 335 -22.82 -18.55 8.75
C VAL A 335 -24.29 -18.93 8.59
N ARG A 336 -24.66 -19.46 7.43
CA ARG A 336 -26.01 -19.99 7.19
C ARG A 336 -26.17 -21.17 8.16
N ARG A 337 -26.90 -20.98 9.26
CA ARG A 337 -27.24 -22.07 10.19
C ARG A 337 -27.94 -23.14 9.35
N GLN A 338 -27.37 -24.34 9.28
CA GLN A 338 -28.10 -25.49 8.78
C GLN A 338 -29.34 -25.66 9.66
N PRO A 339 -30.54 -25.80 9.10
CA PRO A 339 -31.71 -26.15 9.89
C PRO A 339 -31.42 -27.49 10.56
N SER A 340 -31.58 -27.54 11.88
CA SER A 340 -31.56 -28.78 12.64
C SER A 340 -32.67 -29.69 12.10
N ASN A 341 -32.28 -30.80 11.48
CA ASN A 341 -33.14 -31.96 11.31
C ASN A 341 -33.12 -32.78 12.60
#